data_AF-A0A7H1J4J1-F1
#
_entry.id   AF-A0A7H1J4J1-F1
#
_cell.length_a   1.000
_cell.length_b   1.000
_cell.length_c   1.000
_cell.angle_alpha   90.00
_cell.angle_beta   90.00
_cell.angle_gamma   90.00
#
_symmetry.space_group_name_H-M   'P 1'
#
loop_
_entity.id
_entity.type
_entity.pdbx_description
1 polymer ?
#
loop_
_entity_poly.entity_id
_entity_poly.type
_entity_poly.pdbx_seq_one_letter_code
_entity_poly.pdbx_strand_id
1 'polypeptide(L)'
;MLVTNEISQMAKAIVTQLPILNGISSTGEHQQALILLEDLLEHYDENLIIIEALSNVIARYEDTAAEFDDFNKRQTAINLNTATLTVLMDQGLNNTNQV
;
A
#
# COMPACT_ATOMS: atom_id res chain seq x y z
N MET A 1 2.68 27.20 23.60
CA MET A 1 2.24 26.81 22.24
C MET A 1 3.45 26.68 21.29
N LEU A 2 4.54 26.03 21.73
CA LEU A 2 5.80 25.91 20.96
C LEU A 2 5.83 24.67 20.06
N VAL A 3 5.28 23.56 20.57
CA VAL A 3 5.40 22.21 19.97
C VAL A 3 4.75 22.11 18.59
N THR A 4 3.64 22.83 18.34
CA THR A 4 2.94 22.79 17.05
C THR A 4 3.76 23.39 15.89
N ASN A 5 4.61 24.38 16.16
CA ASN A 5 5.42 25.01 15.12
C ASN A 5 6.61 24.12 14.74
N GLU A 6 7.29 23.55 15.73
CA GLU A 6 8.42 22.63 15.53
C GLU A 6 7.99 21.36 14.78
N ILE A 7 6.86 20.75 15.18
CA ILE A 7 6.28 19.59 14.48
C ILE A 7 5.90 19.96 13.03
N SER A 8 5.28 21.12 12.82
CA SER A 8 4.92 21.57 11.47
C SER A 8 6.15 21.80 10.58
N GLN A 9 7.26 22.24 11.17
CA GLN A 9 8.51 22.48 10.45
C GLN A 9 9.20 21.16 10.07
N MET A 10 9.20 20.17 10.96
CA MET A 10 9.68 18.82 10.66
C MET A 10 8.84 18.16 9.57
N ALA A 11 7.51 18.24 9.66
CA ALA A 11 6.61 17.70 8.64
C ALA A 11 6.86 18.36 7.27
N LYS A 12 7.05 19.69 7.24
CA LYS A 12 7.41 20.40 5.99
C LYS A 12 8.75 19.95 5.43
N ALA A 13 9.76 19.74 6.27
CA ALA A 13 11.06 19.26 5.82
C ALA A 13 10.94 17.87 5.16
N ILE A 14 10.18 16.97 5.78
CA ILE A 14 9.90 15.64 5.26
C ILE A 14 9.16 15.72 3.91
N VAL A 15 8.07 16.48 3.83
CA VAL A 15 7.30 16.63 2.58
C VAL A 15 8.11 17.31 1.47
N THR A 16 9.04 18.21 1.82
CA THR A 16 9.93 18.84 0.84
C THR A 16 10.93 17.84 0.26
N GLN A 17 11.43 16.90 1.08
CA GLN A 17 12.34 15.84 0.62
C GLN A 17 11.60 14.70 -0.09
N LEU A 18 10.37 14.40 0.34
CA LEU A 18 9.53 13.32 -0.17
C LEU A 18 8.18 13.89 -0.62
N PRO A 19 8.12 14.57 -1.77
CA PRO A 19 6.89 15.17 -2.28
C PRO A 19 5.80 14.12 -2.57
N ILE A 20 6.20 12.87 -2.80
CA ILE A 20 5.29 11.73 -3.00
C ILE A 20 4.33 11.52 -1.82
N LEU A 21 4.70 11.94 -0.60
CA LEU A 21 3.84 11.83 0.58
C LEU A 21 2.61 12.75 0.53
N ASN A 22 2.63 13.79 -0.32
CA ASN A 22 1.48 14.66 -0.53
C ASN A 22 0.43 14.04 -1.47
N GLY A 23 0.85 13.08 -2.29
CA GLY A 23 -0.01 12.42 -3.27
C GLY A 23 0.78 11.91 -4.46
N ILE A 24 0.27 10.84 -5.05
CA ILE A 24 0.77 10.26 -6.29
C ILE A 24 -0.22 10.64 -7.39
N SER A 25 0.27 11.21 -8.48
CA SER A 25 -0.54 11.66 -9.62
C SER A 25 -0.16 10.97 -10.93
N SER A 26 0.88 10.13 -10.93
CA SER A 26 1.34 9.40 -12.10
C SER A 26 1.85 8.01 -11.76
N THR A 27 1.81 7.10 -12.74
CA THR A 27 2.36 5.75 -12.63
C THR A 27 3.86 5.76 -12.28
N GLY A 28 4.61 6.78 -12.74
CA GLY A 28 6.03 6.92 -12.40
C GLY A 28 6.27 7.25 -10.92
N GLU A 29 5.45 8.14 -10.35
CA GLU A 29 5.49 8.45 -8.92
C GLU A 29 5.02 7.26 -8.08
N HIS A 30 4.03 6.49 -8.56
CA HIS A 30 3.58 5.26 -7.92
C HIS A 30 4.70 4.23 -7.84
N GLN A 31 5.42 3.99 -8.94
CA GLN A 31 6.56 3.07 -8.96
C GLN A 31 7.69 3.54 -8.04
N GLN A 32 7.99 4.85 -8.01
CA GLN A 32 8.98 5.40 -7.08
C GLN A 32 8.56 5.22 -5.62
N ALA A 33 7.26 5.38 -5.31
CA ALA A 33 6.72 5.13 -3.98
C ALA A 33 6.87 3.66 -3.57
N LEU A 34 6.67 2.72 -4.49
CA LEU A 34 6.88 1.29 -4.22
C LEU A 34 8.35 0.96 -3.96
N ILE A 35 9.28 1.48 -4.77
CA ILE A 35 10.72 1.28 -4.57
C ILE A 35 11.15 1.83 -3.20
N LEU A 36 10.70 3.04 -2.85
CA LEU A 36 11.02 3.62 -1.55
C LEU A 36 10.41 2.80 -0.39
N LEU A 37 9.19 2.28 -0.56
CA LEU A 37 8.58 1.42 0.44
C LEU A 37 9.43 0.17 0.67
N GLU A 38 9.89 -0.49 -0.39
CA GLU A 38 10.78 -1.65 -0.31
C GLU A 38 12.07 -1.34 0.46
N ASP A 39 12.74 -0.23 0.13
CA ASP A 39 13.96 0.20 0.81
C ASP A 39 13.72 0.47 2.31
N LEU A 40 12.59 1.12 2.65
CA LEU A 40 12.26 1.44 4.04
C LEU A 40 11.92 0.20 4.87
N LEU A 41 11.39 -0.86 4.25
CA LEU A 41 11.08 -2.12 4.92
C LEU A 41 12.34 -2.85 5.43
N GLU A 42 13.53 -2.58 4.88
CA GLU A 42 14.78 -3.15 5.38
C GLU A 42 15.04 -2.77 6.85
N HIS A 43 14.57 -1.59 7.27
CA HIS A 43 14.65 -1.08 8.64
C HIS A 43 13.26 -0.69 9.15
N TYR A 44 12.36 -1.68 9.13
CA TYR A 44 10.94 -1.52 9.46
C TYR A 44 10.66 -0.73 10.75
N ASP A 45 11.29 -1.12 11.86
CA ASP A 45 11.03 -0.53 13.18
C ASP A 45 11.40 0.96 13.25
N GLU A 46 12.43 1.37 12.50
CA GLU A 46 12.90 2.77 12.45
C GLU A 46 12.03 3.63 11.52
N ASN A 47 11.51 3.02 10.46
CA ASN A 47 10.82 3.70 9.38
C ASN A 47 9.30 3.62 9.44
N LEU A 48 8.74 2.99 10.49
CA LEU A 48 7.32 2.67 10.61
C LEU A 48 6.38 3.84 10.24
N ILE A 49 6.67 5.03 10.76
CA ILE A 49 5.83 6.23 10.52
C ILE A 49 5.81 6.61 9.04
N ILE A 50 6.94 6.52 8.35
CA ILE A 50 7.04 6.86 6.92
C ILE A 50 6.43 5.74 6.09
N ILE A 51 6.64 4.48 6.47
CA ILE A 51 6.02 3.30 5.84
C ILE A 51 4.50 3.41 5.88
N GLU A 52 3.91 3.71 7.05
CA GLU A 52 2.47 3.89 7.20
C GLU A 52 1.95 5.07 6.35
N ALA A 53 2.64 6.20 6.37
CA ALA A 53 2.26 7.36 5.57
C ALA A 53 2.31 7.05 4.06
N LEU A 54 3.38 6.41 3.60
CA LEU A 54 3.59 6.06 2.20
C LEU A 54 2.56 5.02 1.73
N SER A 55 2.32 3.99 2.55
CA SER A 55 1.32 2.95 2.28
C SER A 55 -0.09 3.54 2.09
N ASN A 56 -0.46 4.52 2.92
CA ASN A 56 -1.74 5.21 2.77
C ASN A 56 -1.84 6.02 1.48
N VAL A 57 -0.75 6.66 1.04
CA VAL A 57 -0.75 7.43 -0.20
C VAL A 57 -0.81 6.51 -1.42
N ILE A 58 -0.08 5.40 -1.41
CA ILE A 58 -0.13 4.36 -2.45
C ILE A 58 -1.55 3.80 -2.57
N ALA A 59 -2.16 3.37 -1.46
CA ALA A 59 -3.51 2.83 -1.45
C ALA A 59 -4.54 3.82 -2.03
N ARG A 60 -4.45 5.10 -1.64
CA ARG A 60 -5.34 6.15 -2.20
C ARG A 60 -5.19 6.32 -3.71
N TYR A 61 -3.99 6.17 -4.24
CA TYR A 61 -3.77 6.22 -5.68
C TYR A 61 -4.34 4.97 -6.35
N GLU A 62 -4.05 3.77 -5.84
CA GLU A 62 -4.55 2.50 -6.39
C GLU A 62 -6.08 2.39 -6.36
N ASP A 63 -6.74 3.00 -5.37
CA ASP A 63 -8.21 3.05 -5.29
C ASP A 63 -8.84 3.90 -6.40
N THR A 64 -8.14 4.91 -6.92
CA THR A 64 -8.71 5.92 -7.82
C THR A 64 -8.11 5.93 -9.23
N ALA A 65 -6.93 5.34 -9.40
CA ALA A 65 -6.23 5.33 -10.68
C ALA A 65 -6.93 4.40 -11.68
N ALA A 66 -7.10 4.89 -12.90
CA ALA A 66 -7.83 4.19 -13.97
C ALA A 66 -7.18 2.83 -14.34
N GLU A 67 -5.87 2.69 -14.14
CA GLU A 67 -5.14 1.43 -14.40
C GLU A 67 -5.53 0.29 -13.43
N PHE A 68 -6.09 0.62 -12.26
CA PHE A 68 -6.54 -0.35 -11.26
C PHE A 68 -8.07 -0.55 -11.23
N ASP A 69 -8.85 0.24 -11.98
CA ASP A 69 -10.33 0.21 -11.91
C ASP A 69 -10.93 -1.18 -12.20
N ASP A 70 -10.45 -1.87 -13.24
CA ASP A 70 -10.89 -3.24 -13.56
C ASP A 70 -10.46 -4.27 -12.51
N PHE A 71 -9.35 -4.04 -11.81
CA PHE A 71 -8.91 -4.87 -10.70
C PHE A 71 -9.80 -4.62 -9.46
N ASN A 72 -10.04 -3.36 -9.10
CA ASN A 72 -10.84 -2.94 -7.96
C ASN A 72 -12.30 -3.42 -8.07
N LYS A 73 -12.87 -3.36 -9.27
CA LYS A 73 -14.21 -3.93 -9.57
C LYS A 73 -14.25 -5.44 -9.34
N ARG A 74 -13.23 -6.17 -9.82
CA ARG A 74 -13.14 -7.63 -9.59
C ARG A 74 -13.00 -7.93 -8.11
N GLN A 75 -12.14 -7.21 -7.39
CA GLN A 75 -11.95 -7.38 -5.96
C GLN A 75 -13.25 -7.19 -5.17
N THR A 76 -14.05 -6.17 -5.51
CA THR A 76 -15.34 -5.90 -4.86
C THR A 76 -16.38 -6.99 -5.17
N ALA A 77 -16.28 -7.63 -6.33
CA ALA A 77 -17.18 -8.72 -6.75
C ALA A 77 -16.79 -10.10 -6.18
N ILE A 78 -15.61 -10.24 -5.58
CA ILE A 78 -15.15 -11.50 -4.99
C ILE A 78 -16.02 -11.85 -3.77
N ASN A 79 -16.68 -13.01 -3.82
CA ASN A 79 -17.24 -13.61 -2.64
C ASN A 79 -16.13 -14.33 -1.85
N LEU A 80 -15.84 -13.82 -0.64
CA LEU A 80 -14.73 -14.29 0.19
C LEU A 80 -14.72 -15.81 0.40
N ASN A 81 -15.87 -16.42 0.69
CA ASN A 81 -15.97 -17.85 0.93
C ASN A 81 -15.61 -18.67 -0.32
N THR A 82 -16.05 -18.22 -1.50
CA THR A 82 -15.68 -18.87 -2.75
C THR A 82 -14.21 -18.67 -3.09
N ALA A 83 -13.66 -17.48 -2.86
CA ALA A 83 -12.24 -17.21 -3.13
C ALA A 83 -11.31 -18.02 -2.24
N THR A 84 -11.61 -18.15 -0.95
CA THR A 84 -10.81 -19.01 -0.06
C THR A 84 -10.83 -20.47 -0.52
N LEU A 85 -12.00 -20.99 -0.91
CA LEU A 85 -12.09 -22.36 -1.44
C LEU A 85 -11.33 -22.53 -2.76
N THR A 86 -11.42 -21.56 -3.67
CA THR A 86 -10.64 -21.58 -4.93
C THR A 86 -9.14 -21.58 -4.67
N VAL A 87 -8.65 -20.76 -3.72
CA VAL A 87 -7.23 -20.74 -3.35
C VAL A 87 -6.80 -22.07 -2.72
N LEU A 88 -7.61 -22.66 -1.84
CA LEU A 88 -7.32 -23.98 -1.26
C LEU A 88 -7.30 -25.09 -2.32
N MET A 89 -8.20 -25.02 -3.31
CA MET A 89 -8.23 -25.93 -4.45
C MET A 89 -6.98 -25.79 -5.32
N ASP A 90 -6.54 -24.56 -5.59
CA ASP A 90 -5.36 -24.26 -6.40
C ASP A 90 -4.05 -24.69 -5.71
N GLN A 91 -4.00 -24.54 -4.37
CA GLN A 91 -2.89 -25.02 -3.54
C GLN A 91 -2.87 -26.55 -3.35
N GLY A 92 -3.81 -27.29 -3.96
CA GLY A 92 -3.85 -28.75 -3.89
C GLY A 92 -4.32 -29.30 -2.54
N LEU A 93 -4.94 -28.48 -1.69
CA LEU A 93 -5.50 -28.89 -0.39
C LEU A 93 -6.91 -29.49 -0.52
N ASN A 94 -7.29 -29.92 -1.72
CA ASN A 94 -8.49 -30.70 -1.93
C ASN A 94 -8.32 -32.06 -1.27
N ASN A 95 -9.25 -32.42 -0.37
CA ASN A 95 -9.30 -33.68 0.37
C ASN A 95 -9.37 -34.92 -0.55
N THR A 96 -8.28 -35.26 -1.21
CA THR A 96 -8.09 -36.50 -1.96
C THR A 96 -6.90 -37.26 -1.38
N ASN A 97 -6.95 -37.57 -0.08
CA ASN A 97 -6.36 -38.78 0.54
C ASN A 97 -6.60 -38.82 2.05
N GLN A 98 -7.75 -39.37 2.46
CA GLN A 98 -7.87 -40.14 3.72
C GLN A 98 -8.71 -41.39 3.43
N VAL A 99 -8.07 -42.37 2.80
CA VAL A 99 -8.42 -43.80 2.88
C VAL A 99 -7.13 -44.57 3.09
#